data_AF-A0A6C0J3R8-F1
#
_entry.id   AF-A0A6C0J3R8-F1
#
_cell.length_a   1.000
_cell.length_b   1.000
_cell.length_c   1.000
_cell.angle_alpha   90.00
_cell.angle_beta   90.00
_cell.angle_gamma   90.00
#
_symmetry.space_group_name_H-M   'P 1'
#
loop_
_entity.id
_entity.type
_entity.pdbx_description
1 polymer ?
#
loop_
_entity_poly.entity_id
_entity_poly.type
_entity_poly.pdbx_seq_one_letter_code
_entity_poly.pdbx_strand_id
1 'polypeptide(L)'
;MLTTFIVVLTSLTMGCSMPIYNYYELAVQKWCSTDYMIHGLWPQINSTDYPEYCKTVSYSQPDGTLLTDMNTYWQGCDNTLWEHEWEKHGSCVSAQNNINEDTFFNTTLSLFLENYKLIDNCKDDDCILACFDLDYNLIKC
;
A
#
# COMPACT_ATOMS: atom_id res chain seq x y z
N MET A 1 -18.23 63.32 2.98
CA MET A 1 -18.24 62.08 2.19
C MET A 1 -17.34 61.09 2.91
N LEU A 2 -17.91 60.05 3.53
CA LEU A 2 -17.17 59.07 4.31
C LEU A 2 -17.13 57.77 3.50
N THR A 3 -15.98 57.49 2.88
CA THR A 3 -15.80 56.30 2.05
C THR A 3 -15.59 55.10 2.96
N THR A 4 -16.55 54.17 2.97
CA THR A 4 -16.43 52.93 3.73
C THR A 4 -15.59 51.95 2.92
N PHE A 5 -14.41 51.57 3.42
CA PHE A 5 -13.62 50.50 2.83
C PHE A 5 -14.18 49.15 3.28
N ILE A 6 -14.76 48.40 2.35
CA ILE A 6 -15.14 47.00 2.56
C ILE A 6 -13.90 46.14 2.32
N VAL A 7 -13.34 45.59 3.40
CA VAL A 7 -12.28 44.58 3.31
C VAL A 7 -12.96 43.24 3.05
N VAL A 8 -12.90 42.76 1.81
CA VAL A 8 -13.34 41.42 1.46
C VAL A 8 -12.23 40.45 1.86
N LEU A 9 -12.37 39.82 3.02
CA LEU A 9 -11.52 38.70 3.43
C LEU A 9 -11.91 37.48 2.58
N THR A 10 -11.23 37.25 1.47
CA THR A 10 -11.34 35.98 0.73
C THR A 10 -10.67 34.90 1.57
N SER A 11 -11.46 34.03 2.21
CA SER A 11 -10.94 32.80 2.81
C SER A 11 -10.39 31.92 1.70
N LEU A 12 -9.06 31.86 1.57
CA LEU A 12 -8.40 30.81 0.82
C LEU A 12 -8.66 29.50 1.57
N THR A 13 -9.70 28.77 1.18
CA THR A 13 -9.81 27.36 1.52
C THR A 13 -8.72 26.66 0.72
N MET A 14 -7.52 26.56 1.30
CA MET A 14 -6.53 25.59 0.86
C MET A 14 -7.21 24.23 1.06
N GLY A 15 -7.81 23.69 0.02
CA GLY A 15 -8.44 22.37 0.06
C GLY A 15 -7.34 21.37 0.32
N CYS A 16 -7.08 21.05 1.58
CA CYS A 16 -6.25 19.91 1.93
C CYS A 16 -7.07 18.70 1.48
N SER A 17 -6.64 18.06 0.39
CA SER A 17 -7.24 16.79 -0.03
C SER A 17 -7.09 15.85 1.15
N MET A 18 -8.21 15.34 1.66
CA MET A 18 -8.17 14.30 2.67
C MET A 18 -7.41 13.09 2.11
N PRO A 19 -6.58 12.41 2.92
CA PRO A 19 -5.92 11.20 2.47
C PRO A 19 -6.97 10.13 2.14
N ILE A 20 -6.69 9.33 1.12
CA ILE A 20 -7.48 8.17 0.70
C ILE A 20 -7.37 7.06 1.77
N TYR A 21 -6.24 6.99 2.47
CA TYR A 21 -5.98 6.04 3.56
C TYR A 21 -4.96 6.60 4.56
N ASN A 22 -4.89 6.00 5.75
CA ASN A 22 -4.15 6.53 6.90
C ASN A 22 -2.92 5.72 7.30
N TYR A 23 -2.86 4.43 6.96
CA TYR A 23 -1.73 3.54 7.26
C TYR A 23 -1.72 2.36 6.28
N TYR A 24 -0.72 1.49 6.38
CA TYR A 24 -0.62 0.25 5.59
C TYR A 24 -0.58 -0.97 6.51
N GLU A 25 -1.17 -2.06 6.04
CA GLU A 25 -0.99 -3.40 6.57
C GLU A 25 -0.18 -4.22 5.57
N LEU A 26 0.93 -4.80 6.01
CA LEU A 26 1.69 -5.77 5.22
C LEU A 26 1.23 -7.17 5.60
N ALA A 27 0.55 -7.84 4.68
CA ALA A 27 0.06 -9.20 4.86
C ALA A 27 1.00 -10.22 4.22
N VAL A 28 1.09 -11.39 4.84
CA VAL A 28 1.88 -12.53 4.38
C VAL A 28 1.04 -13.80 4.41
N GLN A 29 1.27 -14.68 3.45
CA GLN A 29 0.56 -15.94 3.28
C GLN A 29 1.51 -17.12 3.05
N LYS A 30 1.04 -18.34 3.33
CA LYS A 30 1.75 -19.60 3.02
C LYS A 30 0.85 -20.66 2.37
N TRP A 31 -0.28 -20.27 1.79
CA TRP A 31 -1.24 -21.21 1.20
C TRP A 31 -0.64 -22.08 0.09
N CYS A 32 0.35 -21.55 -0.63
CA CYS A 32 0.96 -22.20 -1.79
C CYS A 32 2.49 -22.26 -1.71
N SER A 33 3.04 -22.14 -0.51
CA SER A 33 4.47 -22.26 -0.22
C SER A 33 4.69 -22.87 1.16
N THR A 34 5.88 -23.42 1.42
CA THR A 34 6.27 -23.84 2.78
C THR A 34 6.73 -22.66 3.63
N ASP A 35 7.17 -21.59 2.99
CA ASP A 35 7.64 -20.36 3.63
C ASP A 35 6.57 -19.27 3.45
N TYR A 36 6.48 -18.36 4.42
CA TYR A 36 5.63 -17.18 4.24
C TYR A 36 6.17 -16.32 3.12
N MET A 37 5.27 -15.96 2.21
CA MET A 37 5.47 -15.03 1.12
C MET A 37 4.58 -13.81 1.36
N ILE A 38 4.91 -12.70 0.73
CA ILE A 38 4.06 -11.52 0.69
C ILE A 38 2.71 -11.93 0.09
N HIS A 39 1.64 -11.56 0.78
CA HIS A 39 0.29 -11.57 0.23
C HIS A 39 0.06 -10.22 -0.45
N GLY A 40 0.22 -9.12 0.29
CA GLY A 40 0.05 -7.78 -0.24
C GLY A 40 0.38 -6.67 0.75
N LEU A 41 0.45 -5.44 0.24
CA LEU A 41 0.55 -4.20 1.03
C LEU A 41 -0.76 -3.43 0.87
N TRP A 42 -1.54 -3.37 1.94
CA TRP A 42 -2.91 -2.90 1.89
C TRP A 42 -3.04 -1.54 2.59
N PRO A 43 -3.34 -0.45 1.85
CA PRO A 43 -3.70 0.82 2.47
C PRO A 43 -4.99 0.66 3.30
N GLN A 44 -5.06 1.26 4.49
CA GLN A 44 -6.20 1.16 5.40
C GLN A 44 -6.73 2.55 5.76
N ILE A 45 -8.06 2.71 5.75
CA ILE A 45 -8.72 3.92 6.28
C ILE A 45 -8.79 3.80 7.81
N ASN A 46 -9.18 2.63 8.31
CA ASN A 46 -9.24 2.30 9.73
C ASN A 46 -9.23 0.77 9.89
N SER A 47 -9.32 0.27 11.12
CA SER A 47 -9.26 -1.17 11.42
C SER A 47 -10.36 -2.04 10.81
N THR A 48 -11.36 -1.44 10.15
CA THR A 48 -12.51 -2.14 9.56
C THR A 48 -12.77 -1.75 8.10
N ASP A 49 -11.99 -0.82 7.53
CA ASP A 49 -12.28 -0.24 6.23
C ASP A 49 -11.00 0.13 5.49
N TYR A 50 -10.96 -0.18 4.20
CA TYR A 50 -9.84 0.05 3.31
C TYR A 50 -10.33 0.50 1.94
N PRO A 51 -9.57 1.34 1.22
CA PRO A 51 -9.95 1.74 -0.11
C PRO A 51 -9.50 0.66 -1.12
N GLU A 52 -10.26 0.50 -2.19
CA GLU A 52 -9.96 -0.44 -3.27
C GLU A 52 -10.25 0.17 -4.64
N TYR A 53 -9.49 -0.24 -5.66
CA TYR A 53 -9.69 0.16 -7.07
C TYR A 53 -9.79 1.69 -7.27
N CYS A 54 -8.96 2.47 -6.57
CA CYS A 54 -9.11 3.92 -6.46
C CYS A 54 -8.88 4.70 -7.76
N LYS A 55 -8.18 4.11 -8.73
CA LYS A 55 -8.07 4.64 -10.09
C LYS A 55 -7.82 3.53 -11.09
N THR A 56 -8.18 3.77 -12.35
CA THR A 56 -7.82 2.85 -13.43
C THR A 56 -6.30 2.86 -13.63
N VAL A 57 -5.70 1.69 -13.50
CA VAL A 57 -4.29 1.42 -13.78
C VAL A 57 -4.22 0.26 -14.77
N SER A 58 -3.07 0.12 -15.44
CA SER A 58 -2.73 -1.08 -16.21
C SER A 58 -1.66 -1.83 -15.45
N TYR A 59 -1.73 -3.15 -15.46
CA TYR A 59 -0.66 -4.03 -14.97
C TYR A 59 0.29 -4.41 -16.11
N SER A 60 1.59 -4.34 -15.83
CA SER A 60 2.64 -4.91 -16.67
C SER A 60 3.45 -5.90 -15.84
N GLN A 61 3.73 -7.09 -16.39
CA GLN A 61 4.56 -8.05 -15.69
C GLN A 61 5.96 -7.46 -15.42
N PRO A 62 6.46 -7.52 -14.18
CA PRO A 62 7.81 -7.07 -13.85
C PRO A 62 8.90 -7.84 -14.60
N ASP A 63 10.08 -7.24 -14.72
CA ASP A 63 11.26 -7.87 -15.30
C ASP A 63 12.51 -7.75 -14.41
N GLY A 64 13.64 -8.29 -14.88
CA GLY A 64 14.94 -8.16 -14.23
C GLY A 64 14.99 -8.65 -12.77
N THR A 65 15.61 -7.84 -11.92
CA THR A 65 15.76 -8.14 -10.49
C THR A 65 14.42 -8.16 -9.77
N LEU A 66 13.51 -7.23 -10.10
CA LEU A 66 12.18 -7.17 -9.48
C LEU A 66 11.42 -8.48 -9.71
N LEU A 67 11.40 -9.00 -10.94
CA LEU A 67 10.80 -10.30 -11.23
C LEU A 67 11.45 -11.45 -10.44
N THR A 68 12.76 -11.41 -10.27
CA THR A 68 13.50 -12.46 -9.52
C THR A 68 13.10 -12.44 -8.04
N ASP A 69 13.02 -11.26 -7.44
CA ASP A 69 12.65 -11.07 -6.05
C ASP A 69 11.17 -11.41 -5.81
N MET A 70 10.26 -10.99 -6.71
CA MET A 70 8.85 -11.32 -6.61
C MET A 70 8.58 -12.82 -6.76
N ASN A 71 9.31 -13.52 -7.64
CA ASN A 71 9.27 -14.98 -7.71
C ASN A 71 9.76 -15.68 -6.44
N THR A 72 10.63 -15.02 -5.67
CA THR A 72 11.21 -15.60 -4.45
C THR A 72 10.35 -15.32 -3.21
N TYR A 73 9.75 -14.12 -3.14
CA TYR A 73 9.14 -13.63 -1.91
C TYR A 73 7.65 -13.29 -2.02
N TRP A 74 7.05 -13.29 -3.22
CA TRP A 74 5.66 -12.83 -3.41
C TRP A 74 4.88 -13.73 -4.37
N GLN A 75 5.02 -15.06 -4.35
CA GLN A 75 4.21 -15.90 -5.23
C GLN A 75 2.84 -16.27 -4.62
N GLY A 76 1.84 -16.30 -5.49
CA GLY A 76 0.53 -16.86 -5.21
C GLY A 76 0.41 -18.31 -5.65
N CYS A 77 -0.79 -18.86 -5.51
CA CYS A 77 -1.16 -20.17 -6.05
C CYS A 77 -1.28 -20.19 -7.58
N ASP A 78 -1.41 -19.00 -8.16
CA ASP A 78 -1.48 -18.74 -9.59
C ASP A 78 -0.74 -17.44 -9.93
N ASN A 79 -0.76 -17.08 -11.22
CA ASN A 79 -0.05 -15.93 -11.76
C ASN A 79 -0.87 -14.62 -11.71
N THR A 80 -2.00 -14.57 -11.02
CA THR A 80 -2.90 -13.41 -10.98
C THR A 80 -2.70 -12.51 -9.76
N LEU A 81 -1.96 -12.98 -8.75
CA LEU A 81 -1.77 -12.27 -7.49
C LEU A 81 -1.21 -10.86 -7.68
N TRP A 82 -0.16 -10.68 -8.48
CA TRP A 82 0.50 -9.38 -8.63
C TRP A 82 -0.39 -8.35 -9.33
N GLU A 83 -1.11 -8.78 -10.37
CA GLU A 83 -2.09 -7.96 -11.06
C GLU A 83 -3.20 -7.56 -10.08
N HIS A 84 -3.72 -8.51 -9.30
CA HIS A 84 -4.73 -8.24 -8.29
C HIS A 84 -4.27 -7.20 -7.25
N GLU A 85 -3.10 -7.40 -6.65
CA GLU A 85 -2.57 -6.51 -5.62
C GLU A 85 -2.30 -5.11 -6.17
N TRP A 86 -1.81 -5.01 -7.41
CA TRP A 86 -1.62 -3.72 -8.06
C TRP A 86 -2.95 -3.01 -8.37
N GLU A 87 -3.89 -3.70 -9.04
CA GLU A 87 -5.15 -3.08 -9.44
C GLU A 87 -6.03 -2.71 -8.24
N LYS A 88 -6.10 -3.58 -7.24
CA LYS A 88 -6.97 -3.37 -6.08
C LYS A 88 -6.36 -2.42 -5.04
N HIS A 89 -5.11 -2.66 -4.65
CA HIS A 89 -4.48 -1.97 -3.52
C HIS A 89 -3.45 -0.93 -3.99
N GLY A 90 -2.58 -1.31 -4.92
CA GLY A 90 -1.57 -0.42 -5.51
C GLY A 90 -2.17 0.79 -6.24
N SER A 91 -3.36 0.65 -6.85
CA SER A 91 -4.07 1.76 -7.50
C SER A 91 -4.43 2.88 -6.52
N CYS A 92 -4.71 2.53 -5.26
CA CYS A 92 -4.97 3.49 -4.17
C CYS A 92 -3.69 4.18 -3.70
N VAL A 93 -2.60 3.43 -3.56
CA VAL A 93 -1.28 4.02 -3.25
C VAL A 93 -0.84 4.96 -4.39
N SER A 94 -1.08 4.58 -5.64
CA SER A 94 -0.82 5.39 -6.82
C SER A 94 -1.70 6.65 -6.88
N ALA A 95 -2.97 6.55 -6.47
CA ALA A 95 -3.88 7.69 -6.44
C ALA A 95 -3.46 8.74 -5.40
N GLN A 96 -2.97 8.32 -4.22
CA GLN A 96 -2.55 9.23 -3.17
C GLN A 96 -1.13 9.77 -3.38
N ASN A 97 -0.18 8.91 -3.73
CA ASN A 97 1.25 9.23 -3.72
C ASN A 97 1.84 9.47 -5.12
N ASN A 98 1.04 9.29 -6.18
CA ASN A 98 1.48 9.41 -7.56
C ASN A 98 2.69 8.50 -7.92
N ILE A 99 2.65 7.24 -7.46
CA ILE A 99 3.66 6.22 -7.76
C ILE A 99 3.20 5.26 -8.87
N ASN A 100 4.16 4.52 -9.46
CA ASN A 100 3.89 3.45 -10.45
C ASN A 100 3.93 2.05 -9.81
N GLU A 101 3.63 1.02 -10.61
CA GLU A 101 3.58 -0.38 -10.17
C GLU A 101 4.92 -0.89 -9.64
N ASP A 102 6.02 -0.62 -10.35
CA ASP A 102 7.37 -1.02 -9.91
C ASP A 102 7.73 -0.42 -8.55
N THR A 103 7.36 0.84 -8.30
CA THR A 103 7.61 1.48 -6.99
C THR A 103 6.80 0.78 -5.91
N PHE A 104 5.52 0.46 -6.16
CA PHE A 104 4.68 -0.27 -5.22
C PHE A 104 5.26 -1.66 -4.88
N PHE A 105 5.69 -2.40 -5.90
CA PHE A 105 6.27 -3.73 -5.70
C PHE A 105 7.62 -3.69 -4.96
N ASN A 106 8.53 -2.80 -5.37
CA ASN A 106 9.82 -2.63 -4.70
C ASN A 106 9.66 -2.18 -3.24
N THR A 107 8.75 -1.24 -2.96
CA THR A 107 8.45 -0.82 -1.59
C THR A 107 7.95 -1.99 -0.76
N THR A 108 6.99 -2.77 -1.26
CA THR A 108 6.44 -3.91 -0.52
C THR A 108 7.48 -4.98 -0.24
N LEU A 109 8.33 -5.31 -1.22
CA LEU A 109 9.47 -6.22 -1.04
C LEU A 109 10.44 -5.70 0.02
N SER A 110 10.77 -4.41 -0.01
CA SER A 110 11.68 -3.79 0.97
C SER A 110 11.12 -3.90 2.38
N LEU A 111 9.83 -3.57 2.57
CA LEU A 111 9.16 -3.67 3.86
C LEU A 111 9.14 -5.12 4.39
N PHE A 112 8.88 -6.09 3.52
CA PHE A 112 8.91 -7.50 3.88
C PHE A 112 10.31 -7.95 4.31
N LEU A 113 11.33 -7.67 3.51
CA LEU A 113 12.71 -8.11 3.79
C LEU A 113 13.28 -7.46 5.06
N GLU A 114 13.03 -6.16 5.28
CA GLU A 114 13.50 -5.44 6.46
C GLU A 114 12.80 -5.90 7.76
N ASN A 115 11.57 -6.40 7.65
CA ASN A 115 10.75 -6.81 8.79
C ASN A 115 10.52 -8.32 8.87
N TYR A 116 11.23 -9.12 8.06
CA TYR A 116 11.06 -10.57 7.98
C TYR A 116 11.14 -11.28 9.33
N LYS A 117 11.96 -10.78 10.26
CA LYS A 117 12.05 -11.30 11.64
C LYS A 117 10.73 -11.30 12.42
N LEU A 118 9.74 -10.50 12.02
CA LEU A 118 8.42 -10.45 12.67
C LEU A 118 7.57 -11.68 12.32
N ILE A 119 8.00 -12.50 11.35
CA ILE A 119 7.26 -13.68 10.90
C ILE A 119 7.04 -14.72 12.00
N ASP A 120 7.92 -14.74 13.00
CA ASP A 120 7.80 -15.62 14.18
C ASP A 120 6.49 -15.39 14.97
N ASN A 121 5.88 -14.22 14.80
CA ASN A 121 4.60 -13.89 15.41
C ASN A 121 3.40 -14.50 14.68
N CYS A 122 3.55 -14.82 13.39
CA CYS A 122 2.48 -15.41 12.58
C CYS A 122 2.23 -16.88 12.95
N LYS A 123 0.96 -17.23 13.17
CA LYS A 123 0.54 -18.57 13.60
C LYS A 123 -0.28 -19.31 12.55
N ASP A 124 -1.02 -18.57 11.75
CA ASP A 124 -1.94 -19.10 10.74
C ASP A 124 -1.34 -19.04 9.34
N ASP A 125 -2.07 -19.52 8.34
CA ASP A 125 -1.55 -19.55 6.97
C ASP A 125 -1.61 -18.19 6.28
N ASP A 126 -2.24 -17.21 6.91
CA ASP A 126 -2.34 -15.81 6.54
C ASP A 126 -2.18 -14.96 7.81
N CYS A 127 -1.52 -13.81 7.70
CA CYS A 127 -1.08 -13.02 8.85
C CYS A 127 -0.78 -11.58 8.44
N ILE A 128 -1.15 -10.61 9.28
CA ILE A 128 -0.60 -9.26 9.20
C ILE A 128 0.79 -9.27 9.85
N LEU A 129 1.83 -9.18 9.04
CA LEU A 129 3.22 -9.18 9.49
C LEU A 129 3.54 -7.90 10.28
N ALA A 130 3.08 -6.75 9.78
CA ALA A 130 3.38 -5.44 10.33
C ALA A 130 2.40 -4.38 9.81
N CYS A 131 2.23 -3.31 10.59
CA CYS A 131 1.54 -2.10 10.16
C CYS A 131 2.53 -0.93 10.05
N PHE A 132 2.31 -0.04 9.09
CA PHE A 132 3.17 1.10 8.83
C PHE A 132 2.38 2.39 8.70
N ASP A 133 2.91 3.51 9.19
CA ASP A 133 2.34 4.83 8.89
C ASP A 133 2.59 5.23 7.41
N LEU A 134 2.12 6.42 7.02
CA LEU A 134 2.25 6.91 5.64
C LEU A 134 3.69 7.15 5.18
N ASP A 135 4.63 7.25 6.13
CA ASP A 135 6.07 7.40 5.90
C ASP A 135 6.82 6.05 6.02
N TYR A 136 6.08 4.95 6.09
CA TYR A 136 6.58 3.59 6.25
C TYR A 136 7.30 3.30 7.58
N ASN A 137 7.06 4.09 8.62
CA ASN A 137 7.55 3.75 9.96
C ASN A 137 6.67 2.66 10.57
N LEU A 138 7.30 1.68 11.22
CA LEU A 138 6.58 0.62 11.91
C LEU A 138 5.69 1.20 13.02
N ILE A 139 4.40 0.88 12.97
CA ILE A 139 3.41 1.24 13.99
C ILE A 139 2.76 -0.01 14.57
N LYS A 140 2.01 0.19 15.65
CA LYS A 140 1.16 -0.85 16.20
C LYS A 140 -0.06 -1.04 15.31
N CYS A 141 -0.29 -2.29 14.90
CA CYS A 141 -1.62 -2.82 14.62
C CYS A 141 -2.39 -2.94 15.96
#